data_AF-A0A377Q5I6-F1
#
_entry.id   AF-A0A377Q5I6-F1
#
_cell.length_a   1.000
_cell.length_b   1.000
_cell.length_c   1.000
_cell.angle_alpha   90.00
_cell.angle_beta   90.00
_cell.angle_gamma   90.00
#
_symmetry.space_group_name_H-M   'P 1'
#
loop_
_entity.id
_entity.type
_entity.pdbx_description
1 polymer ?
#
loop_
_entity_poly.entity_id
_entity_poly.type
_entity_poly.pdbx_seq_one_letter_code
_entity_poly.pdbx_strand_id
1 'polypeptide(L)'
;MAKKLSEEHQQLLDQLQSARCIEWHSIDPSRNRFRFYIIECLPADLFGMLELTIRNGRIGHVSANKPRCLVVVESVQEQVTAMRKECARRLKHGYMPVIVHQ
;
A
#
# COMPACT_ATOMS: atom_id res chain seq x y z
N MET A 1 5.44 23.16 0.14
CA MET A 1 6.54 22.51 -0.61
C MET A 1 6.49 21.02 -0.34
N ALA A 2 6.25 20.17 -1.33
CA ALA A 2 6.24 18.72 -1.12
C ALA A 2 7.68 18.23 -0.90
N LYS A 3 7.97 17.62 0.26
CA LYS A 3 9.28 16.99 0.51
C LYS A 3 9.54 15.94 -0.58
N LYS A 4 10.66 16.07 -1.28
CA LYS A 4 11.16 15.08 -2.24
C LYS A 4 11.47 13.79 -1.46
N LEU A 5 11.16 12.63 -2.03
CA LEU A 5 11.53 11.35 -1.43
C LEU A 5 13.06 11.21 -1.39
N SER A 6 13.61 10.55 -0.37
CA SER A 6 15.03 10.20 -0.31
C SER A 6 15.37 9.14 -1.37
N GLU A 7 16.66 8.98 -1.66
CA GLU A 7 17.13 7.92 -2.57
C GLU A 7 16.79 6.53 -2.04
N GLU A 8 16.90 6.31 -0.73
CA GLU A 8 16.48 5.06 -0.06
C GLU A 8 15.01 4.75 -0.31
N HIS A 9 14.13 5.75 -0.21
CA HIS A 9 12.71 5.59 -0.53
C HIS A 9 12.50 5.24 -2.00
N GLN A 10 13.33 5.78 -2.89
CA GLN A 10 13.21 5.50 -4.32
C GLN A 10 13.59 4.06 -4.66
N GLN A 11 14.70 3.56 -4.09
CA GLN A 11 15.13 2.18 -4.22
C GLN A 11 14.10 1.20 -3.65
N LEU A 12 13.51 1.52 -2.50
CA LEU A 12 12.46 0.72 -1.88
C LEU A 12 11.21 0.64 -2.77
N LEU A 13 10.80 1.75 -3.40
CA LEU A 13 9.67 1.72 -4.34
C LEU A 13 9.93 0.84 -5.56
N ASP A 14 11.18 0.79 -6.04
CA ASP A 14 11.57 -0.07 -7.16
C ASP A 14 11.61 -1.55 -6.76
N GLN A 15 11.95 -1.87 -5.50
CA GLN A 15 11.83 -3.25 -4.98
C GLN A 15 10.38 -3.70 -4.81
N LEU A 16 9.51 -2.77 -4.40
CA LEU A 16 8.10 -3.07 -4.10
C LEU A 16 7.22 -3.13 -5.36
N GLN A 17 7.68 -2.64 -6.51
CA GLN A 17 6.87 -2.54 -7.73
C GLN A 17 6.38 -3.89 -8.28
N SER A 18 7.07 -4.99 -7.96
CA SER A 18 6.70 -6.35 -8.37
C SER A 18 5.83 -7.09 -7.35
N ALA A 19 5.62 -6.52 -6.16
CA ALA A 19 4.82 -7.16 -5.13
C ALA A 19 3.32 -7.06 -5.47
N ARG A 20 2.58 -8.16 -5.31
CA ARG A 20 1.12 -8.17 -5.50
C ARG A 20 0.37 -7.66 -4.27
N CYS A 21 0.99 -7.73 -3.11
CA CYS A 21 0.42 -7.27 -1.85
C CYS A 21 1.54 -6.74 -0.95
N ILE A 22 1.33 -5.58 -0.35
CA ILE A 22 2.29 -4.97 0.58
C ILE A 22 1.52 -4.46 1.79
N GLU A 23 1.93 -4.92 2.96
CA GLU A 23 1.47 -4.38 4.23
C GLU A 23 2.41 -3.27 4.70
N TRP A 24 1.84 -2.24 5.33
CA TRP A 24 2.55 -1.06 5.78
C TRP A 24 2.11 -0.71 7.20
N HIS A 25 3.06 -0.45 8.09
CA HIS A 25 2.77 -0.11 9.49
C HIS A 25 3.24 1.31 9.81
N SER A 26 2.45 2.01 10.62
CA SER A 26 2.88 3.24 11.30
C SER A 26 2.68 3.02 12.80
N ILE A 27 3.80 2.78 13.49
CA ILE A 27 3.84 2.44 14.91
C ILE A 27 4.56 3.57 15.65
N ASP A 28 3.87 4.16 16.61
CA ASP A 28 4.41 5.17 17.52
C ASP A 28 3.67 5.05 18.85
N PRO A 29 4.26 4.30 19.81
CA PRO A 29 3.67 4.06 21.13
C PRO A 29 3.45 5.36 21.92
N SER A 30 4.32 6.37 21.76
CA SER A 30 4.23 7.64 22.48
C SER A 30 2.94 8.41 22.18
N ARG A 31 2.35 8.16 21.00
CA ARG A 31 1.09 8.77 20.54
C ARG A 31 -0.06 7.78 20.47
N ASN A 32 0.08 6.59 21.06
CA ASN A 32 -0.87 5.49 20.95
C ASN A 32 -1.28 5.17 19.49
N ARG A 33 -0.33 5.31 18.55
CA ARG A 33 -0.56 5.14 17.12
C ARG A 33 -0.05 3.77 16.69
N PHE A 34 -0.99 2.88 16.35
CA PHE A 34 -0.72 1.54 15.82
C PHE A 34 -1.60 1.33 14.59
N ARG A 35 -1.12 1.75 13.43
CA ARG A 35 -1.90 1.74 12.19
C ARG A 35 -1.30 0.77 11.19
N PHE A 36 -2.15 0.09 10.45
CA PHE A 36 -1.74 -0.66 9.27
C PHE A 36 -2.44 -0.13 8.01
N TYR A 37 -1.83 -0.46 6.88
CA TYR A 37 -2.33 -0.17 5.56
C TYR A 37 -1.87 -1.29 4.62
N ILE A 38 -2.78 -1.91 3.87
CA ILE A 38 -2.48 -2.97 2.92
C ILE A 38 -2.86 -2.44 1.54
N ILE A 39 -1.94 -2.57 0.59
CA ILE A 39 -2.13 -2.27 -0.83
C ILE A 39 -2.02 -3.59 -1.56
N GLU A 40 -3.04 -3.97 -2.32
CA GLU A 40 -3.11 -5.26 -3.00
C GLU A 40 -3.60 -5.11 -4.44
N CYS A 41 -2.79 -5.59 -5.37
CA CYS A 41 -3.08 -5.71 -6.79
C CYS A 41 -3.77 -7.06 -7.04
N LEU A 42 -5.08 -7.02 -7.28
CA LEU A 42 -5.84 -8.22 -7.60
C LEU A 42 -5.61 -8.61 -9.07
N PRO A 43 -5.63 -9.92 -9.38
CA PRO A 43 -5.68 -10.37 -10.77
C PRO A 43 -6.95 -9.86 -11.47
N ALA A 44 -6.94 -9.90 -12.79
CA ALA A 44 -8.13 -9.58 -13.56
C ALA A 44 -9.31 -10.46 -13.13
N ASP A 45 -10.48 -9.86 -12.94
CA ASP A 45 -11.71 -10.56 -12.62
C ASP A 45 -12.26 -11.33 -13.84
N LEU A 46 -13.45 -11.91 -13.71
CA LEU A 46 -14.11 -12.64 -14.79
C LEU A 46 -14.48 -11.76 -15.99
N PHE A 47 -14.44 -10.43 -15.85
CA PHE A 47 -14.72 -9.44 -16.89
C PHE A 47 -13.45 -8.82 -17.47
N GLY A 48 -12.27 -9.26 -17.02
CA GLY A 48 -10.99 -8.72 -17.45
C GLY A 48 -10.60 -7.42 -16.74
N MET A 49 -11.32 -7.01 -15.69
CA MET A 49 -11.07 -5.77 -14.96
C MET A 49 -9.97 -5.99 -13.92
N LEU A 50 -8.98 -5.10 -13.91
CA LEU A 50 -7.91 -5.11 -12.91
C LEU A 50 -8.27 -4.19 -11.76
N GLU A 51 -7.92 -4.60 -10.54
CA GLU A 51 -8.29 -3.86 -9.34
C GLU A 51 -7.09 -3.66 -8.41
N LEU A 52 -7.01 -2.47 -7.82
CA LEU A 52 -6.16 -2.18 -6.67
C LEU A 52 -7.06 -2.00 -5.46
N THR A 53 -6.90 -2.86 -4.45
CA THR A 53 -7.62 -2.74 -3.19
C THR A 53 -6.74 -2.17 -2.10
N ILE A 54 -7.40 -1.41 -1.23
CA ILE A 54 -6.75 -0.77 -0.09
C ILE A 54 -7.53 -1.13 1.17
N ARG A 55 -6.83 -1.70 2.16
CA ARG A 55 -7.35 -1.97 3.51
C ARG A 55 -6.54 -1.16 4.52
N ASN A 56 -7.19 -0.59 5.53
CA ASN A 56 -6.49 0.13 6.58
C ASN A 56 -7.29 0.19 7.88
N GLY A 57 -6.55 0.34 8.98
CA GLY A 57 -7.15 0.57 10.27
C GLY A 57 -6.13 0.55 11.40
N ARG A 58 -6.61 0.18 12.59
CA ARG A 58 -5.78 0.03 13.79
C ARG A 58 -5.34 -1.43 13.90
N ILE A 59 -4.06 -1.66 14.19
CA ILE A 59 -3.53 -3.00 14.42
C ILE A 59 -4.28 -3.64 15.60
N GLY A 60 -4.71 -4.89 15.44
CA GLY A 60 -5.50 -5.63 16.44
C GLY A 60 -7.01 -5.35 16.42
N HIS A 61 -7.53 -4.53 15.50
CA HIS A 61 -8.97 -4.22 15.43
C HIS A 61 -9.68 -5.01 14.32
N VAL A 62 -10.69 -5.81 14.68
CA VAL A 62 -11.38 -6.79 13.78
C VAL A 62 -12.04 -6.13 12.56
N SER A 63 -12.59 -4.93 12.70
CA SER A 63 -13.26 -4.24 11.59
C SER A 63 -12.32 -3.65 10.53
N ALA A 64 -11.01 -3.74 10.74
CA ALA A 64 -10.01 -3.13 9.87
C ALA A 64 -9.71 -3.94 8.59
N ASN A 65 -10.26 -5.16 8.48
CA ASN A 65 -10.11 -6.01 7.29
C ASN A 65 -11.07 -5.67 6.14
N LYS A 66 -12.00 -4.72 6.31
CA LYS A 66 -12.89 -4.30 5.22
C LYS A 66 -12.12 -3.44 4.20
N PRO A 67 -12.20 -3.74 2.88
CA PRO A 67 -11.64 -2.87 1.86
C PRO A 67 -12.29 -1.49 1.96
N ARG A 68 -11.45 -0.45 2.01
CA ARG A 68 -11.89 0.94 2.15
C ARG A 68 -11.87 1.70 0.84
N CYS A 69 -11.11 1.22 -0.15
CA CYS A 69 -11.03 1.81 -1.47
C CYS A 69 -10.71 0.70 -2.49
N LEU A 70 -11.45 0.74 -3.59
CA LEU A 70 -11.28 -0.08 -4.79
C LEU A 70 -10.93 0.90 -5.92
N VAL A 71 -9.84 0.65 -6.63
CA VAL A 71 -9.49 1.40 -7.84
C VAL A 71 -9.48 0.42 -8.99
N VAL A 72 -10.40 0.60 -9.92
CA VAL A 72 -10.45 -0.14 -11.17
C VAL A 72 -9.47 0.51 -12.15
N VAL A 73 -8.65 -0.32 -12.81
CA VAL A 73 -7.64 0.12 -13.77
C VAL A 73 -7.73 -0.70 -15.06
N GLU A 74 -7.33 -0.12 -16.18
CA GLU A 74 -7.51 -0.72 -17.51
C GLU A 74 -6.29 -1.54 -17.94
N SER A 75 -5.16 -1.40 -17.23
CA SER A 75 -3.93 -2.13 -17.54
C SER A 75 -3.09 -2.46 -16.32
N VAL A 76 -2.22 -3.47 -16.46
CA VAL A 76 -1.22 -3.83 -15.45
C VAL A 76 -0.29 -2.65 -15.18
N GLN A 77 0.06 -1.86 -16.21
CA GLN A 77 0.91 -0.69 -16.05
C GLN A 77 0.26 0.40 -15.20
N GLU A 78 -1.05 0.62 -15.36
CA GLU A 78 -1.80 1.53 -14.51
C GLU A 78 -1.90 1.02 -13.07
N GLN A 79 -2.10 -0.29 -12.89
CA GLN A 79 -2.13 -0.93 -11.56
C GLN A 79 -0.81 -0.71 -10.82
N VAL A 80 0.32 -0.95 -11.48
CA VAL A 80 1.68 -0.73 -10.93
C VAL A 80 1.89 0.75 -10.61
N THR A 81 1.45 1.66 -11.50
CA THR A 81 1.56 3.11 -11.29
C THR A 81 0.74 3.58 -10.09
N ALA A 82 -0.50 3.08 -9.96
CA ALA A 82 -1.38 3.37 -8.83
C ALA A 82 -0.80 2.84 -7.52
N MET A 83 -0.30 1.60 -7.51
CA MET A 83 0.40 1.02 -6.36
C MET A 83 1.61 1.87 -5.95
N ARG A 84 2.49 2.21 -6.90
CA ARG A 84 3.68 3.03 -6.64
C ARG A 84 3.34 4.38 -6.04
N LYS A 85 2.27 5.03 -6.54
CA LYS A 85 1.76 6.30 -6.00
C LYS A 85 1.28 6.15 -4.57
N GLU A 86 0.59 5.07 -4.25
CA GLU A 86 0.13 4.78 -2.89
C GLU A 86 1.27 4.47 -1.93
N CYS A 87 2.24 3.64 -2.34
CA CYS A 87 3.46 3.35 -1.58
C CYS A 87 4.25 4.63 -1.27
N ALA A 88 4.46 5.50 -2.27
CA ALA A 88 5.12 6.79 -2.11
C ALA A 88 4.37 7.69 -1.10
N ARG A 89 3.04 7.65 -1.11
CA ARG A 89 2.19 8.38 -0.15
C ARG A 89 2.38 7.81 1.27
N ARG A 90 2.47 6.49 1.45
CA ARG A 90 2.68 5.84 2.75
C ARG A 90 4.01 6.25 3.39
N LEU A 91 5.10 6.23 2.61
CA LEU A 91 6.42 6.69 3.08
C LEU A 91 6.38 8.13 3.59
N LYS A 92 5.73 9.04 2.86
CA LYS A 92 5.55 10.44 3.28
C LYS A 92 4.80 10.60 4.60
N HIS A 93 3.94 9.65 4.96
CA HIS A 93 3.16 9.66 6.20
C HIS A 93 3.81 8.87 7.35
N GLY A 94 5.07 8.43 7.19
CA GLY A 94 5.78 7.67 8.22
C GLY A 94 5.22 6.27 8.43
N TYR A 95 4.73 5.66 7.35
CA TYR A 95 4.50 4.22 7.30
C TYR A 95 5.75 3.53 6.75
N MET A 96 6.08 2.37 7.30
CA MET A 96 7.15 1.49 6.83
C MET A 96 6.54 0.21 6.26
N PRO A 97 7.05 -0.32 5.14
CA PRO A 97 6.54 -1.57 4.60
C PRO A 97 6.95 -2.73 5.52
N VAL A 98 6.07 -3.72 5.61
CA VAL A 98 6.29 -4.99 6.26
C VAL A 98 6.38 -6.01 5.15
N ILE A 99 7.57 -6.58 4.98
CA ILE A 99 7.76 -7.69 4.06
C ILE A 99 7.18 -8.92 4.74
N VAL A 100 5.98 -9.33 4.34
CA VAL A 100 5.38 -10.59 4.77
C VAL A 100 6.04 -11.69 3.93
N HIS A 101 7.01 -12.40 4.50
CA HIS A 101 7.49 -13.65 3.92
C HIS A 101 6.32 -14.64 3.95
N GLN A 102 5.79 -14.98 2.78
CA GLN A 102 4.91 -16.13 2.61
C GLN A 102 5.75 -17.38 2.38
#